data_AF-A0A1Q8YFJ2-F1
#
_entry.id   AF-A0A1Q8YFJ2-F1
#
_cell.length_a   1.000
_cell.length_b   1.000
_cell.length_c   1.000
_cell.angle_alpha   90.00
_cell.angle_beta   90.00
_cell.angle_gamma   90.00
#
_symmetry.space_group_name_H-M   'P 1'
#
loop_
_entity.id
_entity.type
_entity.pdbx_description
1 polymer ?
#
loop_
_entity_poly.entity_id
_entity_poly.type
_entity_poly.pdbx_seq_one_letter_code
_entity_poly.pdbx_strand_id
1 'polypeptide(L)'
;MPATTTPAPDPVPLPTRLGWKLDRELLMYTDAKQPDVGNEQIIRFLPSMPWLAPADTEVVLDLVQLLYSAKTPGGYDVLTSSCGYGPDAEINECVYVSHPGADLIVWYLDWEKYDIHIHPDMPRCGRGLELHFERAQYEADLFAMWREVEAADLDLQVYELQPAGWHQFEPLRPALQHLSRLPLVPVLPPGSLLEFGFVGDECYFINGQHGGSWPTRLLPDGRTRDAFETWMTFVKRGWTLIPDPNLKNDFFLLHEEDRDACEGAGRRLVACLRQAWSASVAPQAIEVRLLPCDLVTVPCKPAHAQRADSSP
;
A
#
# COMPACT_ATOMS: atom_id res chain seq x y z
N MET A 1 20.29 26.80 -2.20
CA MET A 1 20.70 26.11 -0.96
C MET A 1 19.51 25.26 -0.53
N PRO A 2 19.59 23.92 -0.54
CA PRO A 2 18.48 23.12 -0.07
C PRO A 2 18.30 23.41 1.42
N ALA A 3 17.06 23.74 1.81
CA ALA A 3 16.73 23.95 3.21
C ALA A 3 17.12 22.69 3.98
N THR A 4 17.90 22.85 5.05
CA THR A 4 18.15 21.80 6.02
C THR A 4 16.82 21.51 6.71
N THR A 5 16.01 20.62 6.11
CA THR A 5 14.74 20.20 6.68
C THR A 5 15.09 19.44 7.96
N THR A 6 14.85 20.05 9.11
CA THR A 6 14.91 19.37 10.39
C THR A 6 14.04 18.10 10.27
N PRO A 7 14.57 16.91 10.63
CA PRO A 7 13.79 15.69 10.54
C PRO A 7 12.49 15.89 11.33
N ALA A 8 11.36 15.52 10.71
CA ALA A 8 10.09 15.54 11.41
C ALA A 8 10.20 14.67 12.66
N PRO A 9 9.62 15.07 13.80
CA PRO A 9 9.59 14.23 14.98
C PRO A 9 8.95 12.89 14.64
N ASP A 10 9.47 11.81 15.25
CA ASP A 10 8.90 10.47 15.06
C ASP A 10 7.41 10.48 15.44
N PRO A 11 6.55 9.78 14.68
CA PRO A 11 5.13 9.64 15.01
C PRO A 11 4.96 9.04 16.41
N VAL A 12 3.89 9.46 17.10
CA VAL A 12 3.59 8.97 18.45
C VAL A 12 2.86 7.63 18.33
N PRO A 13 3.36 6.56 18.98
CA PRO A 13 2.75 5.25 18.89
C PRO A 13 1.40 5.23 19.64
N LEU A 14 0.34 4.81 18.97
CA LEU A 14 -1.00 4.73 19.54
C LEU A 14 -1.47 3.28 19.68
N PRO A 15 -1.60 2.76 20.91
CA PRO A 15 -2.18 1.45 21.15
C PRO A 15 -3.59 1.36 20.56
N THR A 16 -3.88 0.30 19.83
CA THR A 16 -5.14 0.15 19.11
C THR A 16 -5.58 -1.31 18.99
N ARG A 17 -6.79 -1.51 18.48
CA ARG A 17 -7.41 -2.80 18.20
C ARG A 17 -8.25 -2.70 16.93
N LEU A 18 -8.37 -3.80 16.19
CA LEU A 18 -9.34 -3.88 15.10
C LEU A 18 -10.76 -3.82 15.67
N GLY A 19 -11.53 -2.84 15.21
CA GLY A 19 -12.95 -2.71 15.52
C GLY A 19 -13.74 -2.72 14.22
N TRP A 20 -14.81 -3.53 14.15
CA TRP A 20 -15.69 -3.60 12.99
C TRP A 20 -17.15 -3.78 13.38
N LYS A 21 -18.03 -3.47 12.44
CA LYS A 21 -19.43 -3.89 12.38
C LYS A 21 -19.64 -4.71 11.11
N LEU A 22 -20.31 -5.83 11.24
CA LEU A 22 -20.71 -6.65 10.11
C LEU A 22 -21.95 -6.05 9.44
N ASP A 23 -21.83 -5.70 8.17
CA ASP A 23 -22.95 -5.32 7.31
C ASP A 23 -23.25 -6.47 6.33
N ARG A 24 -24.55 -6.72 6.13
CA ARG A 24 -25.08 -7.84 5.35
C ARG A 24 -26.20 -7.33 4.46
N GLU A 25 -26.00 -7.46 3.15
CA GLU A 25 -27.01 -7.10 2.16
C GLU A 25 -27.51 -8.36 1.46
N LEU A 26 -28.83 -8.48 1.36
CA LEU A 26 -29.50 -9.61 0.71
C LEU A 26 -29.93 -9.21 -0.70
N LEU A 27 -29.45 -9.93 -1.70
CA LEU A 27 -29.89 -9.80 -3.08
C LEU A 27 -30.94 -10.88 -3.36
N MET A 28 -32.20 -10.44 -3.56
CA MET A 28 -33.30 -11.31 -3.94
C MET A 28 -33.54 -11.23 -5.43
N TYR A 29 -33.30 -12.33 -6.15
CA TYR A 29 -33.65 -12.43 -7.56
C TYR A 29 -35.11 -12.85 -7.71
N THR A 30 -35.95 -11.95 -8.21
CA THR A 30 -37.37 -12.25 -8.49
C THR A 30 -37.60 -12.75 -9.92
N ASP A 31 -36.54 -12.97 -10.71
CA ASP A 31 -36.71 -13.41 -12.11
C ASP A 31 -37.04 -14.90 -12.18
N ALA A 32 -38.30 -15.20 -12.51
CA ALA A 32 -38.81 -16.55 -12.69
C ALA A 32 -38.10 -17.35 -13.81
N LYS A 33 -37.24 -16.72 -14.61
CA LYS A 33 -36.46 -17.37 -15.67
C LYS A 33 -35.12 -17.95 -15.19
N GLN A 34 -34.67 -17.61 -13.98
CA GLN A 34 -33.44 -18.17 -13.40
C GLN A 34 -33.71 -18.69 -11.98
N PRO A 35 -34.52 -19.76 -11.83
CA PRO A 35 -34.88 -20.33 -10.53
C PRO A 35 -33.68 -20.93 -9.77
N ASP A 36 -32.53 -21.10 -10.44
CA ASP A 36 -31.29 -21.63 -9.86
C ASP A 36 -30.38 -20.55 -9.27
N VAL A 37 -30.67 -19.26 -9.52
CA VAL A 37 -29.96 -18.15 -8.85
C VAL A 37 -30.65 -17.95 -7.51
N GLY A 38 -30.16 -18.67 -6.49
CA GLY A 38 -30.63 -18.55 -5.12
C GLY A 38 -30.51 -17.12 -4.60
N ASN A 39 -31.12 -16.84 -3.44
CA ASN A 39 -30.86 -15.61 -2.71
C ASN A 39 -29.35 -15.48 -2.44
N GLU A 40 -28.77 -14.35 -2.82
CA GLU A 40 -27.34 -14.08 -2.69
C GLU A 40 -27.08 -13.09 -1.55
N GLN A 41 -25.90 -13.15 -0.94
CA GLN A 41 -25.50 -12.23 0.11
C GLN A 41 -24.19 -11.51 -0.22
N ILE A 42 -24.17 -10.21 0.06
CA ILE A 42 -22.96 -9.38 0.12
C ILE A 42 -22.59 -9.15 1.59
N ILE A 43 -21.32 -9.35 1.91
CA ILE A 43 -20.77 -9.13 3.26
C ILE A 43 -19.75 -7.99 3.23
N ARG A 44 -19.85 -7.08 4.20
CA ARG A 44 -18.91 -5.97 4.40
C ARG A 44 -18.50 -5.86 5.87
N PHE A 45 -17.26 -5.44 6.10
CA PHE A 45 -16.73 -5.13 7.42
C PHE A 45 -16.55 -3.62 7.57
N LEU A 46 -17.49 -2.94 8.22
CA LEU A 46 -17.43 -1.51 8.43
C LEU A 46 -16.50 -1.20 9.62
N PRO A 47 -15.44 -0.40 9.46
CA PRO A 47 -14.53 -0.10 10.57
C PRO A 47 -15.25 0.68 11.68
N SER A 48 -14.92 0.36 12.94
CA SER A 48 -15.50 1.00 14.13
C SER A 48 -14.42 1.43 15.13
N MET A 49 -13.27 1.86 14.62
CA MET A 49 -12.10 2.22 15.43
C MET A 49 -12.18 3.68 15.87
N PRO A 50 -11.75 4.02 17.10
CA PRO A 50 -11.94 5.37 17.67
C PRO A 50 -11.13 6.47 16.98
N TRP A 51 -10.07 6.10 16.26
CA TRP A 51 -9.23 7.02 15.50
C TRP A 51 -9.77 7.33 14.12
N LEU A 52 -10.71 6.52 13.61
CA LEU A 52 -11.32 6.73 12.31
C LEU A 52 -12.55 7.64 12.51
N ALA A 53 -12.62 8.72 11.75
CA ALA A 53 -13.82 9.55 11.70
C ALA A 53 -15.02 8.67 11.30
N PRO A 54 -16.23 8.93 11.83
CA PRO A 54 -17.42 8.28 11.34
C PRO A 54 -17.63 8.69 9.88
N ALA A 55 -17.20 7.84 8.95
CA ALA A 55 -17.40 8.07 7.52
C ALA A 55 -18.89 7.92 7.19
N ASP A 56 -19.35 8.68 6.19
CA ASP A 56 -20.55 8.36 5.44
C ASP A 56 -20.32 7.04 4.68
N THR A 57 -20.47 5.91 5.39
CA THR A 57 -20.78 4.55 4.92
C THR A 57 -19.93 3.81 3.87
N GLU A 58 -18.96 4.43 3.19
CA GLU A 58 -18.30 3.77 2.03
C GLU A 58 -16.97 3.07 2.34
N VAL A 59 -16.32 3.38 3.47
CA VAL A 59 -15.06 2.73 3.85
C VAL A 59 -15.33 1.35 4.46
N VAL A 60 -14.66 0.33 3.95
CA VAL A 60 -14.69 -1.05 4.42
C VAL A 60 -13.28 -1.54 4.76
N LEU A 61 -13.23 -2.55 5.63
CA LEU A 61 -12.03 -3.35 5.92
C LEU A 61 -11.94 -4.52 4.93
N ASP A 62 -10.86 -4.59 4.18
CA ASP A 62 -10.58 -5.73 3.31
C ASP A 62 -9.97 -6.88 4.13
N LEU A 63 -10.80 -7.87 4.48
CA LEU A 63 -10.39 -9.04 5.26
C LEU A 63 -9.24 -9.82 4.61
N VAL A 64 -9.19 -9.91 3.28
CA VAL A 64 -8.14 -10.64 2.57
C VAL A 64 -6.82 -9.88 2.67
N GLN A 65 -6.83 -8.55 2.45
CA GLN A 65 -5.63 -7.73 2.62
C GLN A 65 -5.15 -7.69 4.08
N LEU A 66 -6.07 -7.68 5.05
CA LEU A 66 -5.75 -7.78 6.48
C LEU A 66 -5.05 -9.09 6.84
N LEU A 67 -5.52 -10.21 6.28
CA LEU A 67 -4.88 -11.52 6.46
C LEU A 67 -3.47 -11.55 5.86
N TYR A 68 -3.27 -10.96 4.69
CA TYR A 68 -1.94 -10.86 4.09
C TYR A 68 -1.01 -9.95 4.90
N SER A 69 -1.50 -8.78 5.36
CA SER A 69 -0.70 -7.83 6.13
C SER A 69 -0.31 -8.34 7.51
N ALA A 70 -1.10 -9.25 8.09
CA ALA A 70 -0.74 -9.95 9.32
C ALA A 70 0.47 -10.87 9.13
N LYS A 71 0.63 -11.45 7.94
CA LYS A 71 1.66 -12.46 7.63
C LYS A 71 2.96 -11.84 7.14
N THR A 72 2.87 -10.77 6.36
CA THR A 72 4.01 -10.16 5.67
C THR A 72 3.99 -8.64 5.85
N PRO A 73 5.10 -7.96 6.16
CA PRO A 73 5.13 -6.50 6.17
C PRO A 73 5.09 -5.92 4.74
N GLY A 74 4.68 -4.67 4.57
CA GLY A 74 4.51 -4.02 3.26
C GLY A 74 3.35 -3.02 3.23
N GLY A 75 3.05 -2.43 2.07
CA GLY A 75 1.85 -1.63 1.85
C GLY A 75 0.62 -2.45 1.41
N TYR A 76 -0.53 -2.20 2.03
CA TYR A 76 -1.78 -2.94 1.84
C TYR A 76 -3.01 -2.02 1.79
N ASP A 77 -3.94 -2.33 0.90
CA ASP A 77 -5.26 -1.68 0.80
C ASP A 77 -6.24 -2.25 1.85
N VAL A 78 -5.85 -2.26 3.13
CA VAL A 78 -6.68 -2.81 4.21
C VAL A 78 -7.92 -1.96 4.51
N LEU A 79 -7.87 -0.67 4.16
CA LEU A 79 -8.99 0.26 4.16
C LEU A 79 -9.25 0.65 2.71
N THR A 80 -10.48 0.50 2.27
CA THR A 80 -10.84 0.77 0.86
C THR A 80 -12.34 0.98 0.73
N SER A 81 -12.83 1.21 -0.48
CA SER A 81 -14.26 1.31 -0.77
C SER A 81 -14.90 -0.09 -0.89
N SER A 82 -16.22 -0.14 -0.83
CA SER A 82 -16.99 -1.37 -1.02
C SER A 82 -16.75 -2.05 -2.39
N CYS A 83 -16.43 -1.29 -3.43
CA CYS A 83 -16.08 -1.81 -4.76
C CYS A 83 -14.60 -2.23 -4.89
N GLY A 84 -13.79 -2.01 -3.85
CA GLY A 84 -12.35 -2.32 -3.84
C GLY A 84 -11.45 -1.26 -4.43
N TYR A 85 -12.02 -0.20 -4.99
CA TYR A 85 -11.26 0.93 -5.49
C TYR A 85 -11.24 2.05 -4.45
N GLY A 86 -10.22 2.05 -3.58
CA GLY A 86 -10.04 3.01 -2.49
C GLY A 86 -10.34 4.48 -2.85
N PRO A 87 -9.92 5.00 -4.02
CA PRO A 87 -10.19 6.38 -4.41
C PRO A 87 -11.67 6.75 -4.51
N ASP A 88 -12.59 5.79 -4.73
CA ASP A 88 -14.03 6.05 -4.70
C ASP A 88 -14.50 6.44 -3.29
N ALA A 89 -13.83 5.93 -2.25
CA ALA A 89 -14.03 6.34 -0.85
C ALA A 89 -12.98 7.38 -0.41
N GLU A 90 -12.35 8.10 -1.36
CA GLU A 90 -11.32 9.11 -1.10
C GLU A 90 -10.08 8.55 -0.35
N ILE A 91 -9.84 7.23 -0.43
CA ILE A 91 -8.63 6.58 0.09
C ILE A 91 -7.62 6.44 -1.05
N ASN A 92 -6.64 7.34 -1.07
CA ASN A 92 -5.69 7.47 -2.19
C ASN A 92 -4.35 6.78 -1.94
N GLU A 93 -4.18 6.10 -0.81
CA GLU A 93 -2.93 5.44 -0.46
C GLU A 93 -3.17 4.15 0.33
N CYS A 94 -2.22 3.23 0.29
CA CYS A 94 -2.22 2.03 1.12
C CYS A 94 -1.88 2.34 2.59
N VAL A 95 -2.21 1.42 3.48
CA VAL A 95 -1.65 1.38 4.84
C VAL A 95 -0.33 0.61 4.81
N TYR A 96 0.73 1.18 5.39
CA TYR A 96 2.04 0.53 5.48
C TYR A 96 2.15 -0.24 6.79
N VAL A 97 2.36 -1.55 6.70
CA VAL A 97 2.33 -2.48 7.82
C VAL A 97 3.73 -3.02 8.09
N SER A 98 4.22 -2.80 9.31
CA SER A 98 5.50 -3.34 9.80
C SER A 98 5.32 -4.32 10.94
N HIS A 99 6.25 -5.26 11.07
CA HIS A 99 6.31 -6.23 12.16
C HIS A 99 7.63 -6.04 12.92
N PRO A 100 7.75 -5.04 13.81
CA PRO A 100 8.99 -4.73 14.53
C PRO A 100 9.34 -5.76 15.63
N GLY A 101 8.38 -6.61 16.01
CA GLY A 101 8.52 -7.57 17.10
C GLY A 101 7.48 -8.69 16.99
N ALA A 102 7.76 -9.86 17.55
CA ALA A 102 6.93 -11.06 17.38
C ALA A 102 5.49 -10.85 17.87
N ASP A 103 5.29 -9.89 18.76
CA ASP A 103 4.01 -9.60 19.40
C ASP A 103 3.40 -8.25 18.96
N LEU A 104 3.98 -7.58 17.95
CA LEU A 104 3.56 -6.24 17.53
C LEU A 104 3.37 -6.15 16.02
N ILE A 105 2.23 -5.59 15.62
CA ILE A 105 1.95 -5.13 14.26
C ILE A 105 1.77 -3.62 14.34
N VAL A 106 2.43 -2.87 13.45
CA VAL A 106 2.29 -1.42 13.37
C VAL A 106 1.72 -1.06 12.01
N TRP A 107 0.68 -0.24 11.99
CA TRP A 107 0.20 0.43 10.79
C TRP A 107 0.69 1.87 10.77
N TYR A 108 1.15 2.31 9.61
CA TYR A 108 1.45 3.71 9.31
C TYR A 108 0.47 4.23 8.25
N LEU A 109 -0.17 5.36 8.56
CA LEU A 109 -1.05 6.09 7.66
C LEU A 109 -0.51 7.50 7.45
N ASP A 110 -0.43 7.97 6.21
CA ASP A 110 -0.04 9.35 5.91
C ASP A 110 -1.20 10.31 6.23
N TRP A 111 -0.91 11.37 7.02
CA TRP A 111 -1.93 12.36 7.40
C TRP A 111 -2.57 13.06 6.20
N GLU A 112 -1.78 13.43 5.20
CA GLU A 112 -2.27 14.17 4.02
C GLU A 112 -3.12 13.29 3.12
N LYS A 113 -2.88 11.98 3.11
CA LYS A 113 -3.63 11.03 2.26
C LYS A 113 -4.88 10.47 2.93
N TYR A 114 -4.96 10.56 4.26
CA TYR A 114 -6.08 10.08 5.06
C TYR A 114 -6.80 11.19 5.84
N ASP A 115 -6.53 12.46 5.56
CA ASP A 115 -6.90 13.62 6.41
C ASP A 115 -8.39 13.67 6.78
N ILE A 116 -9.27 13.36 5.82
CA ILE A 116 -10.73 13.39 6.01
C ILE A 116 -11.26 12.18 6.81
N HIS A 117 -10.50 11.09 6.84
CA HIS A 117 -10.90 9.83 7.44
C HIS A 117 -10.39 9.67 8.86
N ILE A 118 -9.39 10.45 9.27
CA ILE A 118 -8.86 10.38 10.63
C ILE A 118 -9.62 11.37 11.53
N HIS A 119 -10.02 10.89 12.71
CA HIS A 119 -10.74 11.70 13.68
C HIS A 119 -9.95 12.97 14.03
N PRO A 120 -10.59 14.16 14.06
CA PRO A 120 -9.89 15.44 14.21
C PRO A 120 -9.13 15.58 15.54
N ASP A 121 -9.57 14.86 16.58
CA ASP A 121 -8.91 14.86 17.89
C ASP A 121 -7.65 14.00 17.97
N MET A 122 -7.28 13.31 16.87
CA MET A 122 -6.09 12.48 16.87
C MET A 122 -4.81 13.34 16.93
N PRO A 123 -3.81 12.93 17.73
CA PRO A 123 -2.57 13.69 17.86
C PRO A 123 -1.82 13.71 16.54
N ARG A 124 -1.75 14.89 15.90
CA ARG A 124 -0.94 15.11 14.70
C ARG A 124 0.52 15.27 15.09
N CYS A 125 1.25 14.17 15.07
CA CYS A 125 2.70 14.14 15.31
C CYS A 125 3.41 13.53 14.10
N GLY A 126 4.51 14.15 13.67
CA GLY A 126 5.27 13.68 12.51
C GLY A 126 4.49 13.83 11.19
N ARG A 127 4.78 12.93 10.25
CA ARG A 127 4.18 12.91 8.89
C ARG A 127 3.00 11.95 8.74
N GLY A 128 2.77 11.09 9.73
CA GLY A 128 1.71 10.11 9.71
C GLY A 128 1.27 9.66 11.09
N LEU A 129 0.30 8.77 11.10
CA LEU A 129 -0.29 8.13 12.27
C LEU A 129 0.29 6.72 12.41
N GLU A 130 0.90 6.41 13.56
CA GLU A 130 1.34 5.04 13.89
C GLU A 130 0.38 4.37 14.88
N LEU A 131 -0.25 3.30 14.41
CA LEU A 131 -1.19 2.50 15.17
C LEU A 131 -0.54 1.17 15.57
N HIS A 132 -0.47 0.89 16.87
CA HIS A 132 0.20 -0.25 17.46
C HIS A 132 -0.81 -1.31 17.89
N PHE A 133 -0.76 -2.48 17.27
CA PHE A 133 -1.62 -3.62 17.57
C PHE A 133 -0.83 -4.73 18.25
N GLU A 134 -1.33 -5.20 19.39
CA GLU A 134 -0.84 -6.47 19.94
C GLU A 134 -1.20 -7.60 18.97
N ARG A 135 -0.20 -8.33 18.46
CA ARG A 135 -0.39 -9.33 17.40
C ARG A 135 -1.40 -10.40 17.81
N ALA A 136 -1.30 -10.92 19.03
CA ALA A 136 -2.20 -11.98 19.49
C ALA A 136 -3.67 -11.53 19.43
N GLN A 137 -3.94 -10.28 19.81
CA GLN A 137 -5.27 -9.70 19.73
C GLN A 137 -5.68 -9.41 18.28
N TYR A 138 -4.77 -8.88 17.46
CA TYR A 138 -5.02 -8.62 16.04
C TYR A 138 -5.39 -9.91 15.28
N GLU A 139 -4.62 -10.99 15.46
CA GLU A 139 -4.90 -12.28 14.82
C GLU A 139 -6.22 -12.89 15.34
N ALA A 140 -6.49 -12.78 16.64
CA ALA A 140 -7.77 -13.22 17.21
C ALA A 140 -8.97 -12.46 16.62
N ASP A 141 -8.81 -11.16 16.37
CA ASP A 141 -9.83 -10.32 15.73
C ASP A 141 -10.05 -10.74 14.27
N LEU A 142 -8.99 -11.02 13.50
CA LEU A 142 -9.11 -11.56 12.14
C LEU A 142 -9.83 -12.91 12.10
N PHE A 143 -9.52 -13.81 13.04
CA PHE A 143 -10.23 -15.08 13.14
C PHE A 143 -11.69 -14.92 13.57
N ALA A 144 -12.03 -13.87 14.31
CA ALA A 144 -13.42 -13.56 14.63
C ALA A 144 -14.19 -13.06 13.39
N MET A 145 -13.61 -12.12 12.61
CA MET A 145 -14.16 -11.69 11.33
C MET A 145 -14.37 -12.89 10.38
N TRP A 146 -13.38 -13.77 10.30
CA TRP A 146 -13.47 -15.01 9.53
C TRP A 146 -14.68 -15.87 9.91
N ARG A 147 -14.90 -16.11 11.21
CA ARG A 147 -16.04 -16.91 11.70
C ARG A 147 -17.38 -16.26 11.40
N GLU A 148 -17.45 -14.93 11.37
CA GLU A 148 -18.67 -14.21 10.98
C GLU A 148 -19.02 -14.43 9.50
N VAL A 149 -18.01 -14.54 8.63
CA VAL A 149 -18.19 -14.92 7.23
C VAL A 149 -18.66 -16.38 7.12
N GLU A 150 -18.02 -17.31 7.82
CA GLU A 150 -18.43 -18.73 7.80
C GLU A 150 -19.84 -18.94 8.35
N ALA A 151 -20.26 -18.16 9.35
CA ALA A 151 -21.61 -18.23 9.89
C ALA A 151 -22.65 -17.67 8.90
N ALA A 152 -22.28 -16.73 8.02
CA ALA A 152 -23.17 -16.17 7.01
C ALA A 152 -23.40 -17.14 5.83
N ASP A 153 -22.35 -17.88 5.45
CA ASP A 153 -22.35 -18.92 4.40
C ASP A 153 -23.30 -20.12 4.69
N LEU A 154 -23.80 -20.25 5.93
CA LEU A 154 -24.71 -21.33 6.31
C LEU A 154 -26.17 -21.06 5.97
N ASP A 155 -26.58 -19.79 5.88
CA ASP A 155 -27.98 -19.40 5.67
C ASP A 155 -28.29 -19.15 4.18
N LEU A 156 -27.29 -18.68 3.43
CA LEU A 156 -27.38 -18.29 2.02
C LEU A 156 -26.01 -18.46 1.34
N GLN A 157 -25.98 -18.63 0.02
CA GLN A 157 -24.71 -18.59 -0.70
C GLN A 157 -24.13 -17.17 -0.64
N VAL A 158 -22.93 -17.03 -0.08
CA VAL A 158 -22.18 -15.78 -0.14
C VAL A 158 -21.75 -15.57 -1.58
N TYR A 159 -22.33 -14.57 -2.23
CA TYR A 159 -21.99 -14.22 -3.60
C TYR A 159 -20.70 -13.40 -3.63
N GLU A 160 -20.59 -12.44 -2.70
CA GLU A 160 -19.48 -11.50 -2.69
C GLU A 160 -19.05 -11.14 -1.26
N LEU A 161 -17.76 -11.36 -0.98
CA LEU A 161 -17.07 -10.74 0.14
C LEU A 161 -16.41 -9.48 -0.37
N GLN A 162 -16.97 -8.32 -0.04
CA GLN A 162 -16.40 -7.07 -0.52
C GLN A 162 -15.15 -6.68 0.29
N PRO A 163 -14.11 -6.15 -0.37
CA PRO A 163 -14.03 -5.88 -1.81
C PRO A 163 -13.32 -6.96 -2.65
N ALA A 164 -12.54 -7.84 -2.01
CA ALA A 164 -11.67 -8.78 -2.72
C ALA A 164 -12.44 -9.83 -3.54
N GLY A 165 -13.72 -10.01 -3.26
CA GLY A 165 -14.58 -11.04 -3.83
C GLY A 165 -14.39 -12.40 -3.15
N TRP A 166 -15.43 -13.22 -3.19
CA TRP A 166 -15.44 -14.55 -2.56
C TRP A 166 -14.33 -15.48 -3.07
N HIS A 167 -13.99 -15.38 -4.36
CA HIS A 167 -12.99 -16.21 -5.04
C HIS A 167 -11.55 -16.04 -4.51
N GLN A 168 -11.21 -14.89 -3.92
CA GLN A 168 -9.89 -14.69 -3.29
C GLN A 168 -9.86 -15.27 -1.88
N PHE A 169 -11.03 -15.37 -1.24
CA PHE A 169 -11.20 -15.83 0.12
C PHE A 169 -11.29 -17.35 0.21
N GLU A 170 -12.03 -17.99 -0.70
CA GLU A 170 -12.26 -19.44 -0.73
C GLU A 170 -10.95 -20.28 -0.66
N PRO A 171 -9.88 -19.96 -1.40
CA PRO A 171 -8.62 -20.71 -1.31
C PRO A 171 -7.94 -20.62 0.07
N LEU A 172 -8.21 -19.58 0.85
CA LEU A 172 -7.63 -19.39 2.18
C LEU A 172 -8.38 -20.19 3.25
N ARG A 173 -9.64 -20.57 2.98
CA ARG A 173 -10.54 -21.26 3.92
C ARG A 173 -9.92 -22.48 4.61
N PRO A 174 -9.36 -23.46 3.89
CA PRO A 174 -8.84 -24.67 4.53
C PRO A 174 -7.64 -24.38 5.43
N ALA A 175 -6.83 -23.38 5.06
CA ALA A 175 -5.65 -23.01 5.83
C ALA A 175 -6.02 -22.32 7.15
N LEU A 176 -7.07 -21.51 7.17
CA LEU A 176 -7.44 -20.70 8.34
C LEU A 176 -8.18 -21.50 9.42
N GLN A 177 -8.91 -22.56 9.07
CA GLN A 177 -9.71 -23.35 10.02
C GLN A 177 -8.91 -24.01 11.15
N HIS A 178 -7.62 -24.26 10.93
CA HIS A 178 -6.77 -25.00 11.88
C HIS A 178 -5.70 -24.13 12.54
N LEU A 179 -5.62 -22.85 12.19
CA LEU A 179 -4.59 -21.96 12.71
C LEU A 179 -5.08 -21.29 13.99
N SER A 180 -4.24 -21.37 15.03
CA SER A 180 -4.35 -20.54 16.23
C SER A 180 -3.49 -19.27 16.14
N ARG A 181 -2.56 -19.24 15.17
CA ARG A 181 -1.71 -18.10 14.81
C ARG A 181 -1.39 -18.09 13.33
N LEU A 182 -1.21 -16.91 12.76
CA LEU A 182 -0.81 -16.76 11.37
C LEU A 182 0.71 -16.94 11.22
N PRO A 183 1.19 -17.71 10.23
CA PRO A 183 2.61 -17.83 10.00
C PRO A 183 3.18 -16.53 9.46
N LEU A 184 4.29 -16.08 10.03
CA LEU A 184 5.08 -14.99 9.45
C LEU A 184 5.73 -15.47 8.15
N VAL A 185 5.58 -14.66 7.10
CA VAL A 185 6.12 -14.94 5.77
C VAL A 185 7.07 -13.81 5.40
N PRO A 186 8.28 -14.12 4.95
CA PRO A 186 9.21 -13.10 4.50
C PRO A 186 8.68 -12.38 3.25
N VAL A 187 9.03 -11.09 3.10
CA VAL A 187 8.59 -10.28 1.95
C VAL A 187 9.11 -10.86 0.64
N LEU A 188 10.38 -11.30 0.63
CA LEU A 188 10.98 -12.04 -0.47
C LEU A 188 11.65 -13.32 0.05
N PRO A 189 11.83 -14.33 -0.80
CA PRO A 189 12.59 -15.53 -0.41
C PRO A 189 14.00 -15.18 0.10
N PRO A 190 14.52 -15.91 1.11
CA PRO A 190 15.91 -15.75 1.56
C PRO A 190 16.92 -15.87 0.42
N GLY A 191 17.94 -15.02 0.41
CA GLY A 191 18.95 -14.96 -0.64
C GLY A 191 18.56 -14.13 -1.86
N SER A 192 17.39 -13.50 -1.85
CA SER A 192 16.99 -12.58 -2.93
C SER A 192 17.88 -11.34 -2.96
N LEU A 193 18.09 -10.82 -4.17
CA LEU A 193 18.71 -9.53 -4.44
C LEU A 193 17.62 -8.56 -4.91
N LEU A 194 17.37 -7.48 -4.16
CA LEU A 194 16.50 -6.38 -4.53
C LEU A 194 17.34 -5.19 -4.99
N GLU A 195 17.02 -4.67 -6.16
CA GLU A 195 17.79 -3.62 -6.81
C GLU A 195 16.86 -2.47 -7.15
N PHE A 196 17.12 -1.27 -6.63
CA PHE A 196 16.40 -0.06 -7.03
C PHE A 196 17.18 0.67 -8.10
N GLY A 197 16.50 1.09 -9.14
CA GLY A 197 17.12 1.78 -10.27
C GLY A 197 16.12 2.01 -11.38
N PHE A 198 16.34 3.04 -12.18
CA PHE A 198 15.43 3.37 -13.28
C PHE A 198 15.94 2.77 -14.58
N VAL A 199 15.16 1.85 -15.16
CA VAL A 199 15.45 1.27 -16.48
C VAL A 199 14.15 1.14 -17.24
N GLY A 200 13.98 1.94 -18.30
CA GLY A 200 12.71 2.04 -19.02
C GLY A 200 11.60 2.52 -18.09
N ASP A 201 10.53 1.73 -17.98
CA ASP A 201 9.36 1.99 -17.14
C ASP A 201 9.44 1.36 -15.74
N GLU A 202 10.60 0.80 -15.38
CA GLU A 202 10.79 0.07 -14.13
C GLU A 202 11.66 0.85 -13.16
N CYS A 203 11.37 0.69 -11.87
CA CYS A 203 12.10 1.35 -10.78
C CYS A 203 12.75 0.36 -9.79
N TYR A 204 12.52 -0.95 -9.96
CA TYR A 204 13.21 -1.98 -9.20
C TYR A 204 13.24 -3.35 -9.90
N PHE A 205 14.16 -4.21 -9.45
CA PHE A 205 14.40 -5.55 -9.93
C PHE A 205 14.58 -6.54 -8.78
N ILE A 206 14.15 -7.77 -8.98
CA ILE A 206 14.39 -8.88 -8.06
C ILE A 206 15.22 -9.93 -8.79
N ASN A 207 16.44 -10.19 -8.31
CA ASN A 207 17.40 -11.10 -8.94
C ASN A 207 17.64 -10.78 -10.43
N GLY A 208 17.78 -9.49 -10.76
CA GLY A 208 17.92 -9.01 -12.15
C GLY A 208 16.66 -9.10 -13.01
N GLN A 209 15.52 -9.57 -12.47
CA GLN A 209 14.24 -9.63 -13.18
C GLN A 209 13.34 -8.46 -12.81
N HIS A 210 12.50 -8.04 -13.77
CA HIS A 210 11.52 -6.97 -13.58
C HIS A 210 10.60 -7.26 -12.39
N GLY A 211 10.35 -6.23 -11.57
CA GLY A 211 9.48 -6.32 -10.41
C GLY A 211 7.99 -6.47 -10.75
N GLY A 212 7.57 -6.02 -11.93
CA GLY A 212 6.25 -6.24 -12.50
C GLY A 212 5.09 -5.46 -11.87
N SER A 213 5.35 -4.63 -10.85
CA SER A 213 4.34 -3.80 -10.18
C SER A 213 5.00 -2.61 -9.51
N TRP A 214 4.24 -1.74 -8.83
CA TRP A 214 4.85 -0.74 -7.94
C TRP A 214 5.39 -1.41 -6.68
N PRO A 215 6.55 -0.97 -6.14
CA PRO A 215 7.21 -1.60 -4.99
C PRO A 215 6.48 -1.40 -3.66
N THR A 216 5.21 -0.98 -3.64
CA THR A 216 4.43 -0.71 -2.42
C THR A 216 4.48 -1.87 -1.42
N ARG A 217 4.44 -3.12 -1.91
CA ARG A 217 4.55 -4.33 -1.07
C ARG A 217 5.93 -4.54 -0.44
N LEU A 218 6.96 -3.85 -0.94
CA LEU A 218 8.33 -3.91 -0.44
C LEU A 218 8.64 -2.84 0.62
N LEU A 219 7.73 -1.90 0.86
CA LEU A 219 7.92 -0.77 1.78
C LEU A 219 7.24 -1.12 3.11
N PRO A 220 7.99 -1.53 4.15
CA PRO A 220 7.38 -2.03 5.40
C PRO A 220 6.87 -0.92 6.32
N ASP A 221 7.35 0.32 6.21
CA ASP A 221 7.01 1.40 7.15
C ASP A 221 6.96 2.78 6.48
N GLY A 222 6.45 3.78 7.22
CA GLY A 222 6.34 5.15 6.72
C GLY A 222 7.68 5.78 6.32
N ARG A 223 8.79 5.42 6.98
CA ARG A 223 10.13 5.95 6.65
C ARG A 223 10.62 5.43 5.30
N THR A 224 10.44 4.14 5.02
CA THR A 224 10.79 3.53 3.74
C THR A 224 9.93 4.07 2.60
N ARG A 225 8.63 4.29 2.86
CA ARG A 225 7.73 4.99 1.94
C ARG A 225 8.21 6.41 1.65
N ASP A 226 8.46 7.22 2.67
CA ASP A 226 8.89 8.61 2.51
C ASP A 226 10.22 8.72 1.76
N ALA A 227 11.16 7.80 2.03
CA ALA A 227 12.42 7.73 1.30
C ALA A 227 12.19 7.36 -0.18
N PHE A 228 11.25 6.46 -0.46
CA PHE A 228 10.86 6.10 -1.82
C PHE A 228 10.23 7.29 -2.55
N GLU A 229 9.25 7.95 -1.96
CA GLU A 229 8.62 9.13 -2.57
C GLU A 229 9.61 10.26 -2.82
N THR A 230 10.49 10.53 -1.86
CA THR A 230 11.57 11.52 -2.01
C THR A 230 12.43 11.19 -3.23
N TRP A 231 12.79 9.92 -3.42
CA TRP A 231 13.55 9.48 -4.59
C TRP A 231 12.76 9.65 -5.89
N MET A 232 11.46 9.35 -5.86
CA MET A 232 10.57 9.51 -7.01
C MET A 232 10.33 10.97 -7.41
N THR A 233 10.58 11.95 -6.54
CA THR A 233 10.41 13.39 -6.88
C THR A 233 11.34 13.87 -8.00
N PHE A 234 12.47 13.21 -8.21
CA PHE A 234 13.48 13.57 -9.21
C PHE A 234 13.13 13.11 -10.63
N VAL A 235 12.15 12.21 -10.75
CA VAL A 235 11.79 11.59 -12.03
C VAL A 235 10.36 11.88 -12.42
N LYS A 236 10.08 11.79 -13.71
CA LYS A 236 8.73 11.80 -14.27
C LYS A 236 8.57 10.72 -15.32
N ARG A 237 7.33 10.30 -15.53
CA ARG A 237 6.97 9.41 -16.63
C ARG A 237 6.93 10.20 -17.94
N GLY A 238 7.45 9.63 -19.02
CA GLY A 238 7.54 10.30 -20.31
C GLY A 238 6.21 10.85 -20.82
N TRP A 239 5.08 10.20 -20.55
CA TRP A 239 3.74 10.64 -20.96
C TRP A 239 3.31 11.96 -20.31
N THR A 240 3.91 12.33 -19.18
CA THR A 240 3.69 13.65 -18.55
C THR A 240 4.50 14.77 -19.21
N LEU A 241 5.54 14.42 -19.98
CA LEU A 241 6.54 15.36 -20.49
C LEU A 241 6.58 15.47 -22.02
N ILE A 242 6.34 14.37 -22.73
CA ILE A 242 6.56 14.26 -24.17
C ILE A 242 5.29 13.65 -24.82
N PRO A 243 4.69 14.31 -25.83
CA PRO A 243 3.61 13.72 -26.62
C PRO A 243 4.16 12.74 -27.67
N ASP A 244 5.01 11.79 -27.26
CA ASP A 244 5.53 10.72 -28.11
C ASP A 244 5.00 9.37 -27.59
N PRO A 245 4.20 8.62 -28.39
CA PRO A 245 3.65 7.32 -27.99
C PRO A 245 4.69 6.25 -27.65
N ASN A 246 5.91 6.32 -28.18
CA ASN A 246 6.94 5.30 -27.98
C ASN A 246 7.76 5.48 -26.69
N LEU A 247 7.71 6.66 -26.06
CA LEU A 247 8.45 6.98 -24.84
C LEU A 247 7.53 7.24 -23.65
N LYS A 248 6.26 6.85 -23.76
CA LYS A 248 5.23 7.24 -22.78
C LYS A 248 5.54 6.75 -21.37
N ASN A 249 6.00 5.51 -21.20
CA ASN A 249 6.08 4.94 -19.86
C ASN A 249 7.46 5.03 -19.21
N ASP A 250 8.50 5.40 -19.95
CA ASP A 250 9.85 5.47 -19.40
C ASP A 250 10.00 6.56 -18.33
N PHE A 251 10.90 6.32 -17.39
CA PHE A 251 11.34 7.32 -16.44
C PHE A 251 12.34 8.28 -17.06
N PHE A 252 12.18 9.57 -16.77
CA PHE A 252 13.11 10.62 -17.17
C PHE A 252 13.52 11.43 -15.96
N LEU A 253 14.80 11.78 -15.91
CA LEU A 253 15.30 12.73 -14.93
C LEU A 253 14.83 14.14 -15.30
N LEU A 254 14.31 14.88 -14.32
CA LEU A 254 13.79 16.23 -14.55
C LEU A 254 14.88 17.21 -14.99
N HIS A 255 16.01 17.22 -14.29
CA HIS A 255 17.15 18.09 -14.55
C HIS A 255 18.47 17.33 -14.37
N GLU A 256 19.45 17.58 -15.25
CA GLU A 256 20.75 16.88 -15.19
C GLU A 256 21.50 17.16 -13.88
N GLU A 257 21.39 18.40 -13.40
CA GLU A 257 21.97 18.84 -12.13
C GLU A 257 21.43 18.11 -10.89
N ASP A 258 20.26 17.46 -11.01
CA ASP A 258 19.67 16.69 -9.92
C ASP A 258 20.20 15.25 -9.82
N ARG A 259 21.04 14.79 -10.76
CA ARG A 259 21.50 13.38 -10.81
C ARG A 259 22.12 12.93 -9.49
N ASP A 260 23.05 13.70 -8.95
CA ASP A 260 23.72 13.39 -7.68
C ASP A 260 22.73 13.38 -6.50
N ALA A 261 21.75 14.29 -6.50
CA ALA A 261 20.72 14.38 -5.48
C ALA A 261 19.75 13.20 -5.55
N CYS A 262 19.37 12.79 -6.77
CA CYS A 262 18.56 11.60 -7.06
C CYS A 262 19.26 10.34 -6.57
N GLU A 263 20.54 10.13 -6.91
CA GLU A 263 21.31 9.01 -6.39
C GLU A 263 21.45 9.06 -4.86
N GLY A 264 21.65 10.24 -4.29
CA GLY A 264 21.67 10.45 -2.85
C GLY A 264 20.36 10.03 -2.17
N ALA A 265 19.21 10.33 -2.79
CA ALA A 265 17.90 9.88 -2.32
C ALA A 265 17.73 8.36 -2.46
N GLY A 266 18.15 7.77 -3.56
CA GLY A 266 18.15 6.31 -3.75
C GLY A 266 19.01 5.58 -2.71
N ARG A 267 20.19 6.12 -2.37
CA ARG A 267 21.05 5.57 -1.31
C ARG A 267 20.37 5.61 0.07
N ARG A 268 19.61 6.69 0.35
CA ARG A 268 18.81 6.79 1.58
C ARG A 268 17.68 5.75 1.61
N LEU A 269 16.95 5.57 0.52
CA LEU A 269 15.92 4.52 0.39
C LEU A 269 16.51 3.14 0.71
N VAL A 270 17.62 2.77 0.07
CA VAL A 270 18.28 1.48 0.32
C VAL A 270 18.69 1.33 1.79
N ALA A 271 19.23 2.39 2.41
CA ALA A 271 19.59 2.38 3.82
C ALA A 271 18.36 2.18 4.73
N CYS A 272 17.27 2.91 4.47
CA CYS A 272 16.01 2.77 5.21
C CYS A 272 15.44 1.36 5.10
N LEU A 273 15.42 0.76 3.91
CA LEU A 273 14.92 -0.60 3.70
C LEU A 273 15.76 -1.64 4.47
N ARG A 274 17.09 -1.55 4.37
CA ARG A 274 18.01 -2.43 5.12
C ARG A 274 17.78 -2.32 6.62
N GLN A 275 17.59 -1.10 7.14
CA GLN A 275 17.28 -0.87 8.54
C GLN A 275 15.92 -1.48 8.93
N ALA A 276 14.86 -1.20 8.17
CA ALA A 276 13.51 -1.68 8.49
C ALA A 276 13.43 -3.21 8.48
N TRP A 277 14.07 -3.88 7.51
CA TRP A 277 14.05 -5.33 7.41
C TRP A 277 14.96 -6.04 8.40
N SER A 278 16.10 -5.45 8.77
CA SER A 278 16.94 -6.00 9.84
C SER A 278 16.28 -5.91 11.22
N ALA A 279 15.37 -4.94 11.41
CA ALA A 279 14.57 -4.78 12.63
C ALA A 279 13.29 -5.63 12.67
N SER A 280 12.96 -6.36 11.59
CA SER A 280 11.75 -7.19 11.52
C SER A 280 11.93 -8.51 12.29
N VAL A 281 10.82 -9.08 12.78
CA VAL A 281 10.77 -10.39 13.47
C VAL A 281 11.37 -11.53 12.66
N ALA A 282 11.26 -11.43 11.34
CA ALA A 282 11.93 -12.30 10.40
C ALA A 282 12.95 -11.45 9.64
N PRO A 283 14.19 -11.28 10.18
CA PRO A 283 15.23 -10.57 9.49
C PRO A 283 15.39 -11.15 8.09
N GLN A 284 15.22 -10.29 7.11
CA GLN A 284 15.27 -10.72 5.73
C GLN A 284 16.72 -10.93 5.33
N ALA A 285 17.10 -12.15 4.93
CA ALA A 285 18.38 -12.41 4.27
C ALA A 285 18.34 -11.93 2.82
N ILE A 286 18.00 -10.65 2.61
CA ILE A 286 17.87 -10.01 1.30
C ILE A 286 18.99 -8.99 1.16
N GLU A 287 19.66 -9.02 0.02
CA GLU A 287 20.58 -7.95 -0.35
C GLU A 287 19.79 -6.83 -1.04
N VAL A 288 19.92 -5.59 -0.57
CA VAL A 288 19.29 -4.41 -1.21
C VAL A 288 20.37 -3.53 -1.81
N ARG A 289 20.30 -3.16 -3.08
CA ARG A 289 21.27 -2.27 -3.74
C ARG A 289 20.60 -1.18 -4.57
N LEU A 290 21.37 -0.12 -4.84
CA LEU A 290 21.02 0.93 -5.79
C LEU A 290 21.82 0.71 -7.08
N LEU A 291 21.15 0.73 -8.22
CA LEU A 291 21.77 0.80 -9.54
C LEU A 291 22.12 2.26 -9.87
N PRO A 292 23.22 2.51 -10.60
CA PRO A 292 23.56 3.85 -11.07
C PRO A 292 22.41 4.53 -11.79
N CYS A 293 22.29 5.85 -11.62
CA CYS A 293 21.27 6.61 -12.32
C CYS A 293 21.74 6.88 -13.76
N ASP A 294 21.30 6.06 -14.71
CA ASP A 294 21.63 6.20 -16.14
C ASP A 294 20.51 6.91 -16.94
N LEU A 295 19.59 7.59 -16.24
CA LEU A 295 18.47 8.27 -16.87
C LEU A 295 18.91 9.40 -17.81
N VAL A 296 18.23 9.48 -18.94
CA VAL A 296 18.34 10.61 -19.88
C VAL A 296 17.47 11.76 -19.38
N THR A 297 17.96 13.00 -19.55
CA THR A 297 17.18 14.21 -19.28
C THR A 297 16.31 14.58 -20.47
N VAL A 298 15.11 15.11 -20.22
CA VAL A 298 14.28 15.60 -21.32
C VAL A 298 14.98 16.81 -21.95
N PRO A 299 15.25 16.81 -23.27
CA PRO A 299 15.83 17.97 -23.90
C PRO A 299 14.86 19.12 -23.74
N CYS A 300 15.26 20.13 -22.96
CA CYS A 300 14.54 21.38 -22.88
C CYS A 300 14.52 21.96 -24.30
N LYS A 301 13.41 21.79 -25.04
CA LYS A 301 13.21 22.57 -26.26
C LYS A 301 13.31 24.02 -25.82
N PRO A 302 14.27 24.82 -26.33
CA PRO A 302 14.35 26.22 -25.95
C PRO A 302 13.01 26.86 -26.29
N ALA A 303 12.29 27.28 -25.25
CA ALA A 303 11.13 28.13 -25.40
C ALA A 303 11.65 29.43 -26.04
N HIS A 304 11.18 29.71 -27.26
CA HIS A 304 11.50 30.89 -28.08
C HIS A 304 12.81 30.84 -28.90
N ALA A 305 12.75 30.15 -30.04
CA ALA A 305 13.51 30.54 -31.24
C ALA A 305 12.60 30.64 -32.48
N GLN A 306 11.37 31.14 -32.29
CA GLN A 306 10.49 31.57 -33.38
C GLN A 306 9.96 32.97 -33.07
N ARG A 307 10.74 33.99 -33.44
CA ARG A 307 10.30 35.32 -33.91
C ARG A 307 11.52 36.24 -34.03
N ALA A 308 12.19 36.15 -35.17
CA ALA A 308 12.90 37.28 -35.79
C ALA A 308 13.31 36.82 -37.19
N ASP A 309 12.35 36.87 -38.12
CA ASP A 309 12.63 37.23 -39.52
C ASP A 309 11.28 37.36 -40.24
N SER A 310 10.68 38.53 -40.03
CA SER A 310 9.68 39.08 -40.95
C SER A 310 9.67 40.58 -40.74
N SER A 311 10.54 41.28 -41.45
CA SER A 311 10.29 42.63 -41.95
C SER A 311 11.41 43.02 -42.92
N PRO A 312 11.12 43.82 -43.97
CA PRO A 312 9.85 44.10 -44.64
C PRO A 312 9.69 43.36 -45.97
#